data_AF-A0A955C7R8-F1
#
_entry.id   AF-A0A955C7R8-F1
#
_cell.length_a   1.000
_cell.length_b   1.000
_cell.length_c   1.000
_cell.angle_alpha   90.00
_cell.angle_beta   90.00
_cell.angle_gamma   90.00
#
_symmetry.space_group_name_H-M   'P 1'
#
loop_
_entity.id
_entity.type
_entity.pdbx_description
1 polymer ?
#
loop_
_entity_poly.entity_id
_entity_poly.type
_entity_poly.pdbx_seq_one_letter_code
_entity_poly.pdbx_strand_id
1 'polypeptide(L)'
;MKTRKLLAIGTLVPFVAGLVVTGCGVLTDLLPCGGLCGANEFCKRADGDCDSNEGVCTEIPDACDDVYSPVCGCDGETYGNDCEASAAGVSVASIGECPDGGAGLGEFCGGLAGVACQDGLYCKFEVGVCGQGDQSGECDLIPDVCVAVVDPVCGCDGQTYSNECEAAQASVSIDSEGDCN
;
A
#
# COMPACT_ATOMS: atom_id res chain seq x y z
N MET A 1 -59.85 55.96 15.92
CA MET A 1 -58.99 57.03 16.46
C MET A 1 -57.54 56.66 16.15
N LYS A 2 -56.99 57.24 15.07
CA LYS A 2 -55.84 58.18 15.07
C LYS A 2 -54.50 57.48 15.36
N THR A 3 -53.71 57.13 14.32
CA THR A 3 -52.56 57.90 13.71
C THR A 3 -51.29 57.85 14.58
N ARG A 4 -50.03 57.60 14.13
CA ARG A 4 -49.24 57.74 12.87
C ARG A 4 -48.05 56.74 12.98
N LYS A 5 -47.62 56.03 11.94
CA LYS A 5 -46.67 56.41 10.86
C LYS A 5 -45.28 56.83 11.37
N LEU A 6 -44.26 55.98 11.17
CA LEU A 6 -42.91 56.39 10.74
C LEU A 6 -42.23 55.25 9.95
N LEU A 7 -41.77 55.59 8.74
CA LEU A 7 -40.89 54.83 7.85
C LEU A 7 -39.48 54.73 8.45
N ALA A 8 -38.78 53.61 8.21
CA ALA A 8 -37.35 53.63 7.89
C ALA A 8 -36.96 52.33 7.12
N ILE A 9 -36.94 52.37 5.78
CA ILE A 9 -35.75 52.26 4.90
C ILE A 9 -34.92 50.98 5.10
N GLY A 10 -34.86 50.18 4.03
CA GLY A 10 -34.01 49.00 3.95
C GLY A 10 -32.52 49.32 3.94
N THR A 11 -31.76 48.33 4.40
CA THR A 11 -30.32 48.16 4.16
C THR A 11 -30.18 46.70 3.74
N LEU A 12 -30.32 46.37 2.45
CA LEU A 12 -29.18 46.21 1.55
C LEU A 12 -27.94 45.72 2.31
N VAL A 13 -27.84 44.39 2.42
CA VAL A 13 -26.55 43.71 2.58
C VAL A 13 -25.65 44.23 1.46
N PRO A 14 -24.50 44.86 1.75
CA PRO A 14 -23.65 45.35 0.70
C PRO A 14 -23.08 44.13 -0.02
N PHE A 15 -23.46 43.99 -1.28
CA PHE A 15 -22.55 43.45 -2.29
C PHE A 15 -21.27 44.30 -2.22
N VAL A 16 -20.31 43.88 -1.42
CA VAL A 16 -18.92 44.32 -1.57
C VAL A 16 -18.34 43.57 -2.75
N ALA A 17 -18.66 44.09 -3.94
CA ALA A 17 -17.76 43.97 -5.07
C ALA A 17 -16.49 44.75 -4.74
N GLY A 18 -15.35 44.06 -4.71
CA GLY A 18 -14.04 44.66 -4.54
C GLY A 18 -13.36 44.31 -3.22
N LEU A 19 -12.91 43.06 -3.09
CA LEU A 19 -11.64 42.82 -2.41
C LEU A 19 -10.57 42.83 -3.51
N VAL A 20 -9.88 43.96 -3.61
CA VAL A 20 -8.67 44.09 -4.41
C VAL A 20 -7.59 43.31 -3.66
N VAL A 21 -7.22 42.13 -4.17
CA VAL A 21 -6.03 41.42 -3.70
C VAL A 21 -4.81 42.09 -4.33
N THR A 22 -4.35 43.18 -3.71
CA THR A 22 -2.99 43.68 -3.92
C THR A 22 -2.04 42.84 -3.08
N GLY A 23 -1.31 41.95 -3.74
CA GLY A 23 -0.21 41.20 -3.13
C GLY A 23 -0.36 39.69 -3.30
N CYS A 24 0.68 39.06 -3.85
CA CYS A 24 0.89 37.62 -3.76
C CYS A 24 0.95 37.25 -2.27
N GLY A 25 -0.10 36.59 -1.74
CA GLY A 25 -0.21 36.35 -0.30
C GLY A 25 -1.49 35.61 0.09
N VAL A 26 -1.36 34.28 0.19
CA VAL A 26 -2.15 33.31 0.97
C VAL A 26 -3.68 33.27 0.76
N LEU A 27 -4.08 32.59 -0.32
CA LEU A 27 -5.35 31.86 -0.45
C LEU A 27 -5.09 30.46 -1.05
N THR A 28 -3.91 29.88 -0.79
CA THR A 28 -3.36 28.73 -1.55
C THR A 28 -3.57 27.36 -0.90
N ASP A 29 -4.14 27.24 0.30
CA ASP A 29 -4.17 25.95 1.02
C ASP A 29 -5.27 24.97 0.56
N LEU A 30 -5.96 25.22 -0.55
CA LEU A 30 -7.04 24.34 -1.04
C LEU A 30 -7.05 24.11 -2.55
N LEU A 31 -5.95 24.37 -3.27
CA LEU A 31 -5.86 23.87 -4.64
C LEU A 31 -5.35 22.43 -4.58
N PRO A 32 -6.15 21.42 -4.99
CA PRO A 32 -5.65 20.06 -5.13
C PRO A 32 -4.45 20.10 -6.07
N CYS A 33 -3.33 19.55 -5.62
CA CYS A 33 -2.09 19.42 -6.36
C CYS A 33 -2.24 18.35 -7.46
N GLY A 34 -3.18 18.58 -8.40
CA GLY A 34 -3.40 17.78 -9.61
C GLY A 34 -2.35 18.11 -10.68
N GLY A 35 -1.07 17.88 -10.37
CA GLY A 35 0.06 18.03 -11.31
C GLY A 35 0.49 19.47 -11.62
N LEU A 36 0.15 20.44 -10.76
CA LEU A 36 0.42 21.87 -10.96
C LEU A 36 1.51 22.45 -10.04
N CYS A 37 2.33 21.60 -9.42
CA CYS A 37 3.44 22.06 -8.59
C CYS A 37 4.57 22.67 -9.44
N GLY A 38 5.41 23.51 -8.82
CA GLY A 38 6.56 24.14 -9.48
C GLY A 38 7.58 23.13 -10.00
N ALA A 39 8.55 23.59 -10.80
CA ALA A 39 9.51 22.73 -11.49
C ALA A 39 10.39 21.85 -10.59
N ASN A 40 10.50 22.18 -9.30
CA ASN A 40 11.26 21.43 -8.29
C ASN A 40 10.38 20.96 -7.12
N GLU A 41 9.07 20.96 -7.30
CA GLU A 41 8.12 20.55 -6.28
C GLU A 41 7.34 19.33 -6.75
N PHE A 42 6.99 18.46 -5.82
CA PHE A 42 6.06 17.37 -6.08
C PHE A 42 4.80 17.54 -5.22
N CYS A 43 3.72 16.89 -5.67
CA CYS A 43 2.50 16.81 -4.89
C CYS A 43 2.69 15.81 -3.75
N LYS A 44 2.93 16.30 -2.53
CA LYS A 44 2.95 15.45 -1.33
C LYS A 44 1.52 15.25 -0.84
N ARG A 45 0.99 14.05 -1.05
CA ARG A 45 -0.32 13.63 -0.56
C ARG A 45 -0.23 13.12 0.88
N ALA A 46 -1.37 12.97 1.53
CA ALA A 46 -1.42 12.31 2.82
C ALA A 46 -1.02 10.84 2.67
N ASP A 47 -0.33 10.28 3.67
CA ASP A 47 0.10 8.88 3.63
C ASP A 47 -1.10 7.96 3.47
N GLY A 48 -1.04 7.05 2.50
CA GLY A 48 -2.15 6.15 2.13
C GLY A 48 -3.20 6.75 1.21
N ASP A 49 -3.08 8.01 0.81
CA ASP A 49 -3.98 8.65 -0.15
C ASP A 49 -3.35 8.74 -1.54
N CYS A 50 -3.36 7.61 -2.25
CA CYS A 50 -2.77 7.49 -3.59
C CYS A 50 -3.71 7.84 -4.75
N ASP A 51 -5.00 7.98 -4.48
CA ASP A 51 -6.04 8.22 -5.49
C ASP A 51 -6.51 9.67 -5.51
N SER A 52 -6.29 10.42 -4.43
CA SER A 52 -6.65 11.83 -4.38
C SER A 52 -5.69 12.71 -5.18
N ASN A 53 -6.23 13.84 -5.63
CA ASN A 53 -5.45 14.96 -6.14
C ASN A 53 -5.19 16.02 -5.06
N GLU A 54 -5.65 15.79 -3.83
CA GLU A 54 -5.41 16.68 -2.69
C GLU A 54 -4.01 16.42 -2.10
N GLY A 55 -3.25 17.49 -1.90
CA GLY A 55 -1.88 17.39 -1.39
C GLY A 55 -1.26 18.79 -1.25
N VAL A 56 -0.03 18.82 -0.76
CA VAL A 56 0.76 20.04 -0.58
C VAL A 56 1.96 19.98 -1.50
N CYS A 57 2.15 21.01 -2.35
CA CYS A 57 3.38 21.13 -3.12
C CYS A 57 4.56 21.27 -2.15
N THR A 58 5.47 20.31 -2.23
CA THR A 58 6.65 20.22 -1.38
C THR A 58 7.88 20.16 -2.27
N GLU A 59 8.93 20.89 -1.90
CA GLU A 59 10.22 20.85 -2.59
C GLU A 59 10.78 19.41 -2.62
N ILE A 60 11.29 19.00 -3.79
CA ILE A 60 11.97 17.72 -3.98
C ILE A 60 13.34 17.81 -3.28
N PRO A 61 13.66 16.90 -2.34
CA PRO A 61 14.97 16.90 -1.69
C PRO A 61 16.11 16.62 -2.67
N ASP A 62 17.15 17.47 -2.64
CA ASP A 62 18.39 17.26 -3.43
C ASP A 62 19.30 16.17 -2.85
N ALA A 63 19.13 15.84 -1.57
CA ALA A 63 19.92 14.85 -0.85
C ALA A 63 19.12 14.26 0.31
N CYS A 64 19.31 12.95 0.53
CA CYS A 64 18.74 12.20 1.64
C CYS A 64 19.84 11.62 2.52
N ASP A 65 19.51 11.30 3.76
CA ASP A 65 20.38 10.52 4.61
C ASP A 65 20.28 9.03 4.25
N ASP A 66 21.32 8.26 4.59
CA ASP A 66 21.36 6.81 4.35
C ASP A 66 20.63 6.03 5.47
N VAL A 67 19.62 6.63 6.11
CA VAL A 67 18.86 5.96 7.17
C VAL A 67 17.81 5.08 6.52
N TYR A 68 17.96 3.76 6.67
CA TYR A 68 16.98 2.79 6.17
C TYR A 68 15.75 2.72 7.10
N SER A 69 14.63 3.22 6.61
CA SER A 69 13.31 3.24 7.23
C SER A 69 12.25 3.13 6.12
N PRO A 70 12.07 1.95 5.52
CA PRO A 70 11.45 1.81 4.22
C PRO A 70 9.99 2.25 4.18
N VAL A 71 9.56 2.69 3.00
CA VAL A 71 8.18 3.05 2.70
C VAL A 71 7.75 2.55 1.32
N CYS A 72 6.47 2.28 1.19
CA CYS A 72 5.86 1.94 -0.09
C CYS A 72 5.36 3.20 -0.77
N GLY A 73 5.81 3.46 -1.98
CA GLY A 73 5.32 4.58 -2.79
C GLY A 73 3.95 4.29 -3.40
N CYS A 74 3.21 5.34 -3.74
CA CYS A 74 1.95 5.23 -4.49
C CYS A 74 2.13 4.71 -5.93
N ASP A 75 3.37 4.55 -6.39
CA ASP A 75 3.77 3.88 -7.62
C ASP A 75 3.96 2.36 -7.45
N GLY A 76 3.89 1.85 -6.21
CA GLY A 76 4.14 0.45 -5.87
C GLY A 76 5.62 0.10 -5.75
N GLU A 77 6.52 1.08 -5.69
CA GLU A 77 7.95 0.84 -5.47
C GLU A 77 8.35 1.06 -4.00
N THR A 78 9.23 0.21 -3.50
CA THR A 78 9.84 0.35 -2.16
C THR A 78 10.96 1.36 -2.20
N TYR A 79 10.90 2.37 -1.33
CA TYR A 79 11.95 3.36 -1.13
C TYR A 79 12.65 3.11 0.21
N GLY A 80 13.96 3.39 0.30
CA GLY A 80 14.74 3.14 1.52
C GLY A 80 14.30 4.01 2.70
N ASN A 81 13.71 5.19 2.42
CA ASN A 81 13.04 6.05 3.38
C ASN A 81 12.09 7.06 2.71
N ASP A 82 11.35 7.82 3.53
CA ASP A 82 10.43 8.89 3.08
C ASP A 82 11.10 9.97 2.23
N CYS A 83 12.38 10.27 2.51
CA CYS A 83 13.12 11.28 1.76
C CYS A 83 13.40 10.78 0.35
N GLU A 84 13.85 9.53 0.20
CA GLU A 84 14.10 8.92 -1.11
C GLU A 84 12.83 8.85 -1.96
N ALA A 85 11.68 8.50 -1.37
CA ALA A 85 10.38 8.56 -2.05
C ALA A 85 10.05 9.99 -2.52
N SER A 86 10.25 10.98 -1.64
CA SER A 86 10.03 12.39 -1.95
C SER A 86 10.99 12.91 -3.03
N ALA A 87 12.24 12.44 -3.05
CA ALA A 87 13.25 12.77 -4.06
C ALA A 87 12.89 12.22 -5.45
N ALA A 88 12.17 11.09 -5.49
CA ALA A 88 11.55 10.55 -6.70
C ALA A 88 10.22 11.26 -7.07
N GLY A 89 9.73 12.17 -6.23
CA GLY A 89 8.45 12.87 -6.43
C GLY A 89 7.22 12.01 -6.11
N VAL A 90 7.39 10.98 -5.29
CA VAL A 90 6.38 9.96 -5.00
C VAL A 90 5.83 10.14 -3.60
N SER A 91 4.49 10.12 -3.48
CA SER A 91 3.81 10.11 -2.17
C SER A 91 3.83 8.72 -1.56
N VAL A 92 3.84 8.64 -0.23
CA VAL A 92 3.86 7.37 0.51
C VAL A 92 2.45 6.76 0.56
N ALA A 93 2.34 5.49 0.17
CA ALA A 93 1.16 4.65 0.31
C ALA A 93 1.10 4.02 1.71
N SER A 94 2.21 3.50 2.22
CA SER A 94 2.28 2.89 3.55
C SER A 94 3.70 2.90 4.11
N ILE A 95 3.80 2.85 5.44
CA ILE A 95 5.08 2.59 6.12
C ILE A 95 5.49 1.13 5.91
N GLY A 96 6.77 0.88 5.70
CA GLY A 96 7.32 -0.43 5.34
C GLY A 96 7.51 -0.59 3.84
N GLU A 97 8.21 -1.65 3.42
CA GLU A 97 8.37 -1.98 2.01
C GLU A 97 7.00 -2.20 1.34
N CYS A 98 6.90 -1.96 0.03
CA CYS A 98 5.72 -2.34 -0.71
C CYS A 98 5.48 -3.85 -0.58
N PRO A 99 4.21 -4.29 -0.46
CA PRO A 99 3.92 -5.70 -0.68
C PRO A 99 4.38 -6.06 -2.09
N ASP A 100 5.03 -7.20 -2.27
CA ASP A 100 5.73 -7.60 -3.50
C ASP A 100 4.80 -7.91 -4.70
N GLY A 101 3.63 -7.27 -4.78
CA GLY A 101 2.56 -7.60 -5.71
C GLY A 101 1.93 -8.97 -5.44
N GLY A 102 2.34 -9.66 -4.38
CA GLY A 102 1.82 -10.95 -3.96
C GLY A 102 0.61 -10.86 -3.04
N ALA A 103 -0.11 -11.97 -2.94
CA ALA A 103 -1.16 -12.22 -1.97
C ALA A 103 -0.57 -12.24 -0.54
N GLY A 104 -1.23 -11.52 0.37
CA GLY A 104 -0.90 -11.45 1.78
C GLY A 104 -1.38 -12.67 2.56
N LEU A 105 -1.09 -12.70 3.86
CA LEU A 105 -1.43 -13.82 4.75
C LEU A 105 -2.94 -14.08 4.74
N GLY A 106 -3.33 -15.33 4.47
CA GLY A 106 -4.73 -15.73 4.38
C GLY A 106 -5.41 -15.41 3.04
N GLU A 107 -4.70 -14.77 2.11
CA GLU A 107 -5.23 -14.48 0.78
C GLU A 107 -4.99 -15.63 -0.19
N PHE A 108 -5.77 -15.64 -1.27
CA PHE A 108 -5.70 -16.65 -2.30
C PHE A 108 -4.42 -16.54 -3.12
N CYS A 109 -3.76 -17.68 -3.34
CA CYS A 109 -2.56 -17.79 -4.16
C CYS A 109 -2.65 -18.92 -5.20
N GLY A 110 -1.75 -18.90 -6.18
CA GLY A 110 -1.75 -19.81 -7.32
C GLY A 110 -2.84 -19.46 -8.33
N GLY A 111 -3.61 -20.47 -8.74
CA GLY A 111 -4.64 -20.36 -9.77
C GLY A 111 -4.06 -20.08 -11.16
N LEU A 112 -4.96 -19.79 -12.11
CA LEU A 112 -4.59 -19.47 -13.51
C LEU A 112 -3.69 -18.23 -13.62
N ALA A 113 -3.86 -17.27 -12.72
CA ALA A 113 -3.05 -16.05 -12.68
C ALA A 113 -1.66 -16.27 -12.08
N GLY A 114 -1.41 -17.42 -11.42
CA GLY A 114 -0.14 -17.70 -10.77
C GLY A 114 0.19 -16.68 -9.67
N VAL A 115 -0.81 -16.29 -8.88
CA VAL A 115 -0.65 -15.28 -7.82
C VAL A 115 0.36 -15.79 -6.79
N ALA A 116 1.52 -15.14 -6.69
CA ALA A 116 2.52 -15.44 -5.68
C ALA A 116 2.08 -14.89 -4.32
N CYS A 117 2.64 -15.43 -3.24
CA CYS A 117 2.50 -14.82 -1.92
C CYS A 117 3.58 -13.77 -1.70
N GLN A 118 3.33 -12.85 -0.76
CA GLN A 118 4.34 -11.87 -0.30
C GLN A 118 5.53 -12.57 0.38
N ASP A 119 6.64 -11.85 0.53
CA ASP A 119 7.82 -12.38 1.20
C ASP A 119 7.52 -12.89 2.63
N GLY A 120 8.12 -14.03 2.98
CA GLY A 120 7.88 -14.73 4.24
C GLY A 120 6.62 -15.60 4.26
N LEU A 121 5.87 -15.66 3.15
CA LEU A 121 4.71 -16.52 2.98
C LEU A 121 4.94 -17.55 1.87
N TYR A 122 4.27 -18.69 1.97
CA TYR A 122 4.23 -19.69 0.91
C TYR A 122 2.80 -20.01 0.53
N CYS A 123 2.62 -20.45 -0.72
CA CYS A 123 1.30 -20.83 -1.19
C CYS A 123 0.97 -22.25 -0.72
N LYS A 124 0.06 -22.36 0.26
CA LYS A 124 -0.38 -23.62 0.86
C LYS A 124 -1.61 -24.15 0.12
N PHE A 125 -1.38 -25.18 -0.68
CA PHE A 125 -2.45 -25.90 -1.37
C PHE A 125 -3.15 -26.90 -0.45
N GLU A 126 -4.35 -27.32 -0.83
CA GLU A 126 -5.00 -28.49 -0.23
C GLU A 126 -4.17 -29.76 -0.49
N VAL A 127 -4.13 -30.67 0.48
CA VAL A 127 -3.32 -31.89 0.37
C VAL A 127 -3.76 -32.75 -0.83
N GLY A 128 -2.81 -33.22 -1.63
CA GLY A 128 -3.05 -34.12 -2.76
C GLY A 128 -3.57 -33.46 -4.03
N VAL A 129 -3.49 -32.14 -4.11
CA VAL A 129 -3.89 -31.38 -5.32
C VAL A 129 -2.70 -31.03 -6.23
N CYS A 130 -1.48 -31.44 -5.87
CA CYS A 130 -0.27 -31.13 -6.62
C CYS A 130 -0.37 -31.60 -8.08
N GLY A 131 0.17 -30.81 -9.01
CA GLY A 131 0.21 -31.17 -10.44
C GLY A 131 -1.10 -30.95 -11.19
N GLN A 132 -2.12 -30.40 -10.53
CA GLN A 132 -3.33 -29.92 -11.22
C GLN A 132 -3.12 -28.54 -11.81
N GLY A 133 -3.65 -28.32 -13.02
CA GLY A 133 -3.70 -26.99 -13.62
C GLY A 133 -4.54 -26.05 -12.77
N ASP A 134 -4.11 -24.79 -12.66
CA ASP A 134 -4.78 -23.75 -11.87
C ASP A 134 -4.94 -24.10 -10.39
N GLN A 135 -4.04 -24.95 -9.84
CA GLN A 135 -4.01 -25.26 -8.42
C GLN A 135 -3.90 -23.99 -7.59
N SER A 136 -4.71 -23.91 -6.55
CA SER A 136 -4.83 -22.72 -5.73
C SER A 136 -4.91 -23.06 -4.27
N GLY A 137 -4.53 -22.08 -3.46
CA GLY A 137 -4.36 -22.24 -2.04
C GLY A 137 -4.50 -20.92 -1.31
N GLU A 138 -4.05 -20.93 -0.07
CA GLU A 138 -4.01 -19.78 0.81
C GLU A 138 -2.55 -19.48 1.15
N CYS A 139 -2.16 -18.20 1.18
CA CYS A 139 -0.85 -17.83 1.65
C CYS A 139 -0.75 -18.06 3.17
N ASP A 140 0.18 -18.90 3.57
CA ASP A 140 0.47 -19.23 4.97
C ASP A 140 1.92 -18.85 5.30
N LEU A 141 2.24 -18.75 6.58
CA LEU A 141 3.56 -18.34 7.05
C LEU A 141 4.62 -19.40 6.72
N ILE A 142 5.79 -18.98 6.26
CA ILE A 142 7.00 -19.81 6.24
C ILE A 142 7.56 -19.85 7.68
N PRO A 143 7.60 -21.01 8.36
CA PRO A 143 8.09 -21.07 9.74
C PRO A 143 9.61 -20.88 9.83
N ASP A 144 10.07 -19.99 10.73
CA ASP A 144 11.50 -19.80 11.00
C ASP A 144 12.14 -20.99 11.74
N VAL A 145 11.35 -21.68 12.58
CA VAL A 145 11.83 -22.74 13.46
C VAL A 145 10.83 -23.89 13.46
N CYS A 146 11.32 -25.09 13.14
CA CYS A 146 10.57 -26.33 13.24
C CYS A 146 11.03 -27.17 14.41
N VAL A 147 10.07 -27.80 15.09
CA VAL A 147 10.36 -28.79 16.12
C VAL A 147 10.75 -30.11 15.46
N ALA A 148 11.70 -30.82 16.07
CA ALA A 148 12.12 -32.15 15.59
C ALA A 148 11.07 -33.22 15.96
N VAL A 149 9.92 -33.17 15.30
CA VAL A 149 8.87 -34.19 15.34
C VAL A 149 8.92 -34.99 14.05
N VAL A 150 8.87 -36.31 14.16
CA VAL A 150 8.87 -37.19 12.99
C VAL A 150 7.44 -37.54 12.66
N ASP A 151 6.94 -36.95 11.58
CA ASP A 151 5.61 -37.18 10.99
C ASP A 151 5.70 -36.92 9.48
N PRO A 152 6.30 -37.85 8.71
CA PRO A 152 6.80 -37.58 7.37
C PRO A 152 5.68 -37.23 6.39
N VAL A 153 6.00 -36.36 5.43
CA VAL A 153 5.11 -35.94 4.35
C VAL A 153 5.84 -35.91 3.01
N CYS A 154 5.11 -36.19 1.93
CA CYS A 154 5.60 -36.03 0.57
C CYS A 154 5.19 -34.66 0.05
N GLY A 155 6.16 -33.85 -0.37
CA GLY A 155 5.92 -32.52 -0.94
C GLY A 155 5.52 -32.57 -2.41
N CYS A 156 4.89 -31.50 -2.91
CA CYS A 156 4.59 -31.32 -4.33
C CYS A 156 5.85 -31.32 -5.23
N ASP A 157 7.04 -31.13 -4.65
CA ASP A 157 8.34 -31.20 -5.31
C ASP A 157 8.90 -32.64 -5.41
N GLY A 158 8.18 -33.63 -4.89
CA GLY A 158 8.58 -35.04 -4.86
C GLY A 158 9.63 -35.36 -3.80
N GLN A 159 9.92 -34.44 -2.88
CA GLN A 159 10.81 -34.66 -1.75
C GLN A 159 10.04 -35.06 -0.50
N THR A 160 10.63 -35.94 0.29
CA THR A 160 10.10 -36.32 1.61
C THR A 160 10.67 -35.39 2.67
N TYR A 161 9.78 -34.80 3.48
CA TYR A 161 10.11 -33.93 4.60
C TYR A 161 9.82 -34.65 5.92
N SER A 162 10.57 -34.34 6.98
CA SER A 162 10.40 -35.03 8.28
C SER A 162 9.06 -34.72 8.94
N ASN A 163 8.48 -33.56 8.62
CA ASN A 163 7.17 -33.09 9.05
C ASN A 163 6.67 -31.93 8.17
N GLU A 164 5.40 -31.56 8.34
CA GLU A 164 4.75 -30.45 7.61
C GLU A 164 5.46 -29.11 7.77
N CYS A 165 6.03 -28.84 8.96
CA CYS A 165 6.73 -27.58 9.21
C CYS A 165 8.00 -27.48 8.35
N GLU A 166 8.77 -28.55 8.23
CA GLU A 166 9.97 -28.57 7.39
C GLU A 166 9.64 -28.42 5.90
N ALA A 167 8.50 -28.97 5.44
CA ALA A 167 8.00 -28.73 4.09
C ALA A 167 7.62 -27.26 3.88
N ALA A 168 6.87 -26.68 4.82
CA ALA A 168 6.49 -25.26 4.78
C ALA A 168 7.71 -24.32 4.85
N GLN A 169 8.73 -24.67 5.63
CA GLN A 169 9.99 -23.92 5.70
C GLN A 169 10.75 -23.92 4.36
N ALA A 170 10.59 -24.98 3.56
CA ALA A 170 11.09 -25.04 2.19
C ALA A 170 10.12 -24.42 1.16
N SER A 171 9.03 -23.79 1.61
CA SER A 171 7.94 -23.26 0.78
C SER A 171 7.26 -24.30 -0.10
N VAL A 172 7.16 -25.54 0.40
CA VAL A 172 6.60 -26.69 -0.32
C VAL A 172 5.25 -27.10 0.27
N SER A 173 4.23 -27.14 -0.59
CA SER A 173 2.92 -27.72 -0.27
C SER A 173 2.95 -29.25 -0.23
N ILE A 174 2.03 -29.85 0.52
CA ILE A 174 2.00 -31.29 0.76
C ILE A 174 1.15 -32.01 -0.31
N ASP A 175 1.70 -33.06 -0.90
CA ASP A 175 1.00 -33.97 -1.81
C ASP A 175 0.31 -35.11 -1.03
N SER A 176 1.02 -35.74 -0.09
CA SER A 176 0.43 -36.81 0.71
C SER A 176 1.09 -36.95 2.07
N GLU A 177 0.35 -37.53 3.01
CA GLU A 177 0.92 -38.04 4.26
C GLU A 177 1.89 -39.20 3.97
N GLY A 178 2.95 -39.31 4.78
CA GLY A 178 4.00 -40.32 4.63
C GLY A 178 5.10 -39.95 3.64
N ASP A 179 6.07 -40.85 3.48
CA ASP A 179 7.17 -40.68 2.54
C ASP A 179 6.68 -40.72 1.08
N CYS A 180 7.45 -40.12 0.16
CA CYS A 180 7.18 -40.22 -1.28
C CYS A 180 7.37 -41.67 -1.78
N ASN A 181 6.57 -42.07 -2.78
CA ASN A 181 6.54 -43.42 -3.35
C ASN A 181 7.33 -43.58 -4.65
#